data_AF-A0A0B1SXF9-F1
#
_entry.id   AF-A0A0B1SXF9-F1
#
_cell.length_a   1.000
_cell.length_b   1.000
_cell.length_c   1.000
_cell.angle_alpha   90.00
_cell.angle_beta   90.00
_cell.angle_gamma   90.00
#
_symmetry.space_group_name_H-M   'P 1'
#
loop_
_entity.id
_entity.type
_entity.pdbx_description
1 polymer ?
#
loop_
_entity_poly.entity_id
_entity_poly.type
_entity_poly.pdbx_seq_one_letter_code
_entity_poly.pdbx_strand_id
1 'polypeptide(L)'
;MRSNFAGGTQNGEAEDEPLPEGWDMQIAPNGRTFFIDHRTKTTTWLDPRTGIAASRPQPGKTDDEIGALPEGWEQRVHTDGRVFFIDHNNRRTQWEDPRFENESIAGPAIPYSRDYKRKVEYLHSKLPRAGSNGKCDMIVHRETLFEDSYRHIMEKSPAELRHKLWIEFFGETGLDYGGVTREWFFLLSHEIFNPYYGLFEYSATDNYTLQINPHSAACNPDHLSYFYFIGKVMGMAIYHGKLLDAFFIRPFYKMMLGKKITLFDMESVDNAYYNSLIYIKDNDPEDLELTFAVDDCVFGETQTTELVPNGREVRVTEANKEEYIEAVVNWRFVKRVEKQMEQILKGLHEVVPSNLLRIFDANEMELLMCGLQKIDVKDWKAHTVYKGGYGPSSQVRV
;
A
#
# COMPACT_ATOMS: atom_id res chain seq x y z
N MET A 1 41.71 -63.00 0.27
CA MET A 1 41.71 -61.67 0.91
C MET A 1 40.27 -61.39 1.33
N ARG A 2 39.81 -61.79 2.53
CA ARG A 2 39.80 -61.02 3.81
C ARG A 2 39.36 -59.56 3.59
N SER A 3 38.37 -58.94 4.24
CA SER A 3 37.31 -59.30 5.21
C SER A 3 36.53 -57.98 5.50
N ASN A 4 35.24 -58.07 5.88
CA ASN A 4 34.34 -56.97 6.31
C ASN A 4 34.89 -56.08 7.45
N PHE A 5 34.43 -54.82 7.54
CA PHE A 5 33.75 -54.23 8.71
C PHE A 5 33.07 -52.87 8.38
N ALA A 6 31.92 -52.62 9.01
CA ALA A 6 31.02 -51.47 8.86
C ALA A 6 31.26 -50.37 9.92
N GLY A 7 30.73 -49.15 9.71
CA GLY A 7 30.57 -48.13 10.75
C GLY A 7 30.20 -46.74 10.19
N GLY A 8 29.01 -46.24 10.52
CA GLY A 8 28.48 -44.92 10.12
C GLY A 8 28.93 -43.76 11.02
N THR A 9 28.51 -42.54 10.68
CA THR A 9 28.69 -41.34 11.51
C THR A 9 27.37 -40.56 11.60
N GLN A 10 26.82 -40.53 12.81
CA GLN A 10 25.70 -39.71 13.28
C GLN A 10 26.15 -38.25 13.44
N ASN A 11 25.26 -37.29 13.18
CA ASN A 11 25.48 -35.88 13.53
C ASN A 11 24.14 -35.17 13.82
N GLY A 12 23.37 -35.67 14.82
CA GLY A 12 22.05 -35.11 15.10
C GLY A 12 21.45 -35.30 16.50
N GLU A 13 22.17 -35.81 17.50
CA GLU A 13 21.54 -36.20 18.79
C GLU A 13 22.13 -35.53 20.05
N ALA A 14 23.02 -34.52 19.94
CA ALA A 14 23.69 -33.94 21.12
C ALA A 14 23.07 -32.63 21.66
N GLU A 15 22.08 -32.03 21.00
CA GLU A 15 21.49 -30.75 21.45
C GLU A 15 20.38 -30.92 22.51
N ASP A 16 19.86 -32.14 22.73
CA ASP A 16 18.70 -32.41 23.59
C ASP A 16 19.01 -33.05 24.97
N GLU A 17 20.29 -33.24 25.36
CA GLU A 17 20.61 -33.72 26.72
C GLU A 17 20.63 -32.61 27.78
N PRO A 18 20.03 -32.78 28.97
CA PRO A 18 20.04 -31.76 30.02
C PRO A 18 21.45 -31.48 30.58
N LEU A 19 21.71 -30.23 30.98
CA LEU A 19 23.01 -29.84 31.55
C LEU A 19 23.29 -30.57 32.89
N PRO A 20 24.56 -30.88 33.21
CA PRO A 20 24.93 -31.46 34.48
C PRO A 20 24.48 -30.59 35.67
N GLU A 21 24.15 -31.23 36.79
CA GLU A 21 23.66 -30.53 37.98
C GLU A 21 24.64 -29.45 38.46
N GLY A 22 24.14 -28.22 38.64
CA GLY A 22 24.95 -27.05 39.03
C GLY A 22 25.52 -26.23 37.87
N TRP A 23 25.20 -26.57 36.62
CA TRP A 23 25.55 -25.80 35.43
C TRP A 23 24.36 -25.06 34.83
N ASP A 24 24.57 -23.81 34.42
CA ASP A 24 23.60 -23.01 33.66
C ASP A 24 24.18 -22.58 32.31
N MET A 25 23.30 -22.31 31.35
CA MET A 25 23.64 -21.79 30.02
C MET A 25 23.02 -20.41 29.81
N GLN A 26 23.83 -19.45 29.35
CA GLN A 26 23.38 -18.09 29.02
C GLN A 26 23.97 -17.59 27.70
N ILE A 27 23.36 -16.56 27.12
CA ILE A 27 23.76 -15.93 25.87
C ILE A 27 24.35 -14.54 26.17
N ALA A 28 25.58 -14.29 25.72
CA ALA A 28 26.23 -12.99 25.85
C ALA A 28 25.67 -11.95 24.85
N PRO A 29 25.87 -10.63 25.05
CA PRO A 29 25.34 -9.59 24.16
C PRO A 29 25.79 -9.68 22.69
N ASN A 30 26.90 -10.36 22.43
CA ASN A 30 27.40 -10.68 21.08
C ASN A 30 26.77 -11.95 20.48
N GLY A 31 25.70 -12.46 21.11
CA GLY A 31 24.95 -13.65 20.73
C GLY A 31 25.60 -14.96 21.15
N ARG A 32 26.84 -14.99 21.65
CA ARG A 32 27.56 -16.25 21.90
C ARG A 32 27.12 -16.90 23.21
N THR A 33 26.83 -18.19 23.17
CA THR A 33 26.49 -18.99 24.34
C THR A 33 27.72 -19.22 25.22
N PHE A 34 27.57 -19.10 26.54
CA PHE A 34 28.55 -19.49 27.54
C PHE A 34 27.88 -20.24 28.69
N PHE A 35 28.67 -21.00 29.44
CA PHE A 35 28.21 -21.85 30.52
C PHE A 35 28.75 -21.37 31.87
N ILE A 36 27.92 -21.46 32.89
CA ILE A 36 28.18 -20.98 34.25
C ILE A 36 28.21 -22.20 35.16
N ASP A 37 29.35 -22.46 35.82
CA ASP A 37 29.45 -23.46 36.88
C ASP A 37 29.16 -22.79 38.22
N HIS A 38 27.98 -23.06 38.80
CA HIS A 38 27.57 -22.48 40.06
C HIS A 38 28.30 -23.04 41.28
N ARG A 39 28.97 -24.19 41.14
CA ARG A 39 29.76 -24.82 42.22
C ARG A 39 31.14 -24.16 42.33
N THR A 40 31.77 -23.85 41.20
CA THR A 40 33.09 -23.17 41.18
C THR A 40 32.98 -21.66 41.02
N LYS A 41 31.79 -21.12 40.74
CA LYS A 41 31.52 -19.71 40.44
C LYS A 41 32.37 -19.18 39.29
N THR A 42 32.59 -20.02 38.28
CA THR A 42 33.35 -19.66 37.08
C THR A 42 32.47 -19.72 35.83
N THR A 43 32.89 -19.00 34.79
CA THR A 43 32.23 -19.02 33.48
C THR A 43 33.19 -19.56 32.44
N THR A 44 32.68 -20.32 31.48
CA THR A 44 33.47 -20.93 30.41
C THR A 44 32.72 -20.92 29.10
N TRP A 45 33.48 -20.87 28.00
CA TRP A 45 32.95 -20.98 26.65
C TRP A 45 32.91 -22.43 26.16
N LEU A 46 33.28 -23.40 26.99
CA LEU A 46 33.25 -24.83 26.67
C LEU A 46 31.98 -25.44 27.27
N ASP A 47 31.27 -26.24 26.48
CA ASP A 47 30.10 -26.98 26.97
C ASP A 47 30.57 -28.11 27.92
N PRO A 48 30.08 -28.14 29.17
CA PRO A 48 30.48 -29.16 30.15
C PRO A 48 30.08 -30.58 29.77
N ARG A 49 29.13 -30.77 28.83
CA ARG A 49 28.70 -32.08 28.34
C ARG A 49 29.65 -32.67 27.29
N THR A 50 30.16 -31.82 26.41
CA THR A 50 30.91 -32.26 25.21
C THR A 50 32.38 -31.85 25.22
N GLY A 51 32.78 -30.91 26.09
CA GLY A 51 34.12 -30.34 26.12
C GLY A 51 34.47 -29.46 24.91
N ILE A 52 33.51 -29.25 24.00
CA ILE A 52 33.67 -28.47 22.77
C ILE A 52 33.29 -27.01 23.08
N ALA A 53 34.01 -26.07 22.47
CA ALA A 53 33.65 -24.65 22.57
C ALA A 53 32.24 -24.44 22.03
N ALA A 54 31.39 -23.80 22.85
CA ALA A 54 30.05 -23.37 22.49
C ALA A 54 30.10 -22.75 21.10
N SER A 55 29.37 -23.37 20.18
CA SER A 55 29.29 -22.94 18.79
C SER A 55 29.07 -21.45 18.78
N ARG A 56 29.97 -20.73 18.09
CA ARG A 56 29.70 -19.34 17.72
C ARG A 56 28.30 -19.34 17.12
N PRO A 57 27.43 -18.38 17.43
CA PRO A 57 26.21 -18.24 16.66
C PRO A 57 26.70 -18.17 15.22
N GLN A 58 26.23 -19.08 14.38
CA GLN A 58 26.13 -18.69 12.99
C GLN A 58 25.32 -17.40 13.03
N PRO A 59 25.87 -16.27 12.55
CA PRO A 59 25.09 -15.07 12.47
C PRO A 59 23.83 -15.45 11.72
N GLY A 60 22.69 -15.36 12.42
CA GLY A 60 21.40 -15.64 11.84
C GLY A 60 21.22 -14.68 10.67
N LYS A 61 21.50 -15.19 9.48
CA LYS A 61 20.96 -14.77 8.18
C LYS A 61 20.84 -13.26 8.01
N THR A 62 21.98 -12.58 7.97
CA THR A 62 22.11 -11.25 7.37
C THR A 62 23.29 -11.30 6.41
N ASP A 63 23.10 -10.73 5.21
CA ASP A 63 24.03 -10.55 4.07
C ASP A 63 24.21 -11.62 2.98
N ASP A 64 23.87 -12.90 3.18
CA ASP A 64 24.20 -13.93 2.17
C ASP A 64 23.24 -14.05 0.96
N GLU A 65 22.10 -13.34 0.93
CA GLU A 65 21.14 -13.41 -0.21
C GLU A 65 21.28 -12.27 -1.23
N ILE A 66 22.04 -11.20 -0.96
CA ILE A 66 22.19 -10.03 -1.84
C ILE A 66 23.68 -9.81 -2.24
N GLY A 67 24.60 -10.63 -1.74
CA GLY A 67 26.03 -10.51 -2.06
C GLY A 67 26.69 -9.27 -1.44
N ALA A 68 28.00 -9.12 -1.68
CA ALA A 68 28.79 -8.01 -1.15
C ALA A 68 28.32 -6.65 -1.71
N LEU A 69 28.46 -5.59 -0.91
CA LEU A 69 28.26 -4.23 -1.40
C LEU A 69 29.20 -3.94 -2.60
N PRO A 70 28.76 -3.14 -3.60
CA PRO A 70 29.63 -2.76 -4.70
C PRO A 70 30.88 -2.04 -4.21
N GLU A 71 31.96 -2.12 -4.98
CA GLU A 71 33.24 -1.50 -4.63
C GLU A 71 33.08 0.01 -4.36
N GLY A 72 33.62 0.48 -3.22
CA GLY A 72 33.51 1.87 -2.79
C GLY A 72 32.23 2.20 -2.00
N TRP A 73 31.39 1.23 -1.67
CA TRP A 73 30.23 1.43 -0.80
C TRP A 73 30.46 0.93 0.63
N GLU A 74 30.03 1.70 1.62
CA GLU A 74 30.11 1.36 3.05
C GLU A 74 28.74 1.48 3.70
N GLN A 75 28.31 0.45 4.41
CA GLN A 75 27.10 0.48 5.23
C GLN A 75 27.43 1.00 6.62
N ARG A 76 26.62 1.94 7.13
CA ARG A 76 26.69 2.43 8.50
C ARG A 76 25.34 2.47 9.18
N VAL A 77 25.36 2.49 10.50
CA VAL A 77 24.17 2.62 11.34
C VAL A 77 24.18 4.01 11.95
N HIS A 78 23.09 4.75 11.74
CA HIS A 78 22.84 6.04 12.33
C HIS A 78 22.53 5.89 13.84
N THR A 79 22.65 6.97 14.62
CA THR A 79 22.43 6.97 16.08
C THR A 79 21.01 6.58 16.51
N ASP A 80 20.05 6.54 15.58
CA ASP A 80 18.65 6.11 15.79
C ASP A 80 18.44 4.63 15.42
N GLY A 81 19.52 3.91 15.08
CA GLY A 81 19.48 2.50 14.71
C GLY A 81 19.17 2.25 13.23
N ARG A 82 18.95 3.28 12.40
CA ARG A 82 18.69 3.11 10.97
C ARG A 82 19.98 2.90 10.19
N VAL A 83 19.93 2.02 9.20
CA VAL A 83 21.05 1.74 8.29
C VAL A 83 21.05 2.75 7.15
N PHE A 84 22.22 3.30 6.80
CA PHE A 84 22.44 4.15 5.63
C PHE A 84 23.74 3.73 4.91
N PHE A 85 23.85 4.06 3.63
CA PHE A 85 24.94 3.65 2.77
C PHE A 85 25.73 4.87 2.29
N ILE A 86 27.05 4.73 2.30
CA ILE A 86 28.02 5.77 1.94
C ILE A 86 28.68 5.34 0.65
N ASP A 87 28.54 6.15 -0.40
CA ASP A 87 29.21 6.01 -1.68
C ASP A 87 30.51 6.82 -1.64
N HIS A 88 31.65 6.15 -1.46
CA HIS A 88 32.97 6.78 -1.43
C HIS A 88 33.45 7.21 -2.83
N ASN A 89 32.88 6.65 -3.90
CA ASN A 89 33.22 7.01 -5.28
C ASN A 89 32.64 8.38 -5.64
N ASN A 90 31.37 8.62 -5.30
CA ASN A 90 30.67 9.88 -5.58
C ASN A 90 30.53 10.80 -4.35
N ARG A 91 31.09 10.40 -3.21
CA ARG A 91 31.08 11.13 -1.92
C ARG A 91 29.68 11.55 -1.49
N ARG A 92 28.71 10.64 -1.56
CA ARG A 92 27.31 10.86 -1.16
C ARG A 92 26.85 9.80 -0.16
N THR A 93 25.79 10.11 0.58
CA THR A 93 25.12 9.17 1.49
C THR A 93 23.67 8.99 1.06
N GLN A 94 23.14 7.77 1.17
CA GLN A 94 21.75 7.46 0.85
C GLN A 94 21.18 6.42 1.82
N TRP A 95 19.86 6.26 1.83
CA TRP A 95 19.18 5.31 2.73
C TRP A 95 18.88 3.98 2.04
N GLU A 96 18.94 3.97 0.71
CA GLU A 96 18.66 2.85 -0.17
C GLU A 96 19.93 2.02 -0.40
N ASP A 97 19.81 0.69 -0.31
CA ASP A 97 20.95 -0.21 -0.50
C ASP A 97 21.40 -0.25 -1.99
N PRO A 98 22.67 0.06 -2.30
CA PRO A 98 23.18 0.15 -3.67
C PRO A 98 23.12 -1.20 -4.42
N ARG A 99 22.97 -2.33 -3.72
CA ARG A 99 22.85 -3.65 -4.35
C ARG A 99 21.55 -3.82 -5.14
N PHE A 100 20.50 -3.04 -4.83
CA PHE A 100 19.26 -3.03 -5.62
C PHE A 100 19.36 -2.23 -6.92
N GLU A 101 20.42 -1.43 -7.10
CA GLU A 101 20.69 -0.71 -8.35
C GLU A 101 21.52 -1.58 -9.33
N ASN A 102 22.15 -2.65 -8.84
CA ASN A 102 23.02 -3.48 -9.64
C ASN A 102 22.22 -4.61 -10.32
N GLU A 103 22.03 -4.49 -11.64
CA GLU A 103 21.26 -5.42 -12.50
C GLU A 103 21.76 -6.88 -12.42
N SER A 104 23.00 -7.12 -11.97
CA SER A 104 23.58 -8.47 -11.85
C SER A 104 23.18 -9.23 -10.57
N ILE A 105 22.67 -8.54 -9.55
CA ILE A 105 22.38 -9.13 -8.22
C ILE A 105 20.86 -9.21 -7.98
N ALA A 106 20.10 -8.18 -8.35
CA ALA A 106 18.65 -8.13 -8.16
C ALA A 106 17.84 -8.95 -9.19
N GLY A 107 18.53 -9.62 -10.14
CA GLY A 107 17.94 -10.06 -11.39
C GLY A 107 17.55 -8.88 -12.29
N PRO A 108 17.08 -9.13 -13.53
CA PRO A 108 16.50 -8.05 -14.32
C PRO A 108 15.33 -7.47 -13.53
N ALA A 109 15.40 -6.19 -13.17
CA ALA A 109 14.27 -5.50 -12.57
C ALA A 109 13.03 -5.81 -13.41
N ILE A 110 11.97 -6.33 -12.77
CA ILE A 110 10.71 -6.63 -13.44
C ILE A 110 10.36 -5.38 -14.26
N PRO A 111 10.16 -5.47 -15.59
CA PRO A 111 10.04 -4.30 -16.46
C PRO A 111 9.10 -3.22 -15.92
N TYR A 112 8.05 -3.66 -15.22
CA TYR A 112 7.07 -2.84 -14.52
C TYR A 112 7.65 -1.91 -13.43
N SER A 113 8.57 -2.36 -12.56
CA SER A 113 9.11 -1.52 -11.47
C SER A 113 10.03 -0.41 -11.99
N ARG A 114 10.82 -0.73 -13.03
CA ARG A 114 11.68 0.25 -13.71
C ARG A 114 10.86 1.27 -14.49
N ASP A 115 9.77 0.83 -15.11
CA ASP A 115 8.83 1.71 -15.81
C ASP A 115 8.14 2.67 -14.82
N TYR A 116 7.66 2.16 -13.68
CA TYR A 116 7.07 2.98 -12.62
C TYR A 116 8.04 4.06 -12.11
N LYS A 117 9.27 3.69 -11.72
CA LYS A 117 10.26 4.65 -11.22
C LYS A 117 10.53 5.77 -12.22
N ARG A 118 10.66 5.43 -13.51
CA ARG A 118 10.84 6.40 -14.60
C ARG A 118 9.63 7.33 -14.77
N LYS A 119 8.41 6.81 -14.66
CA LYS A 119 7.18 7.63 -14.70
C LYS A 119 7.12 8.61 -13.53
N VAL A 120 7.50 8.19 -12.33
CA VAL A 120 7.55 9.06 -11.13
C VAL A 120 8.62 10.15 -11.29
N GLU A 121 9.82 9.79 -11.73
CA GLU A 121 10.88 10.76 -12.04
C GLU A 121 10.44 11.76 -13.12
N TYR A 122 9.77 11.27 -14.17
CA TYR A 122 9.20 12.12 -15.22
C TYR A 122 8.14 13.07 -14.66
N LEU A 123 7.20 12.58 -13.85
CA LEU A 123 6.18 13.38 -13.17
C LEU A 123 6.84 14.53 -12.40
N HIS A 124 7.73 14.22 -11.45
CA HIS A 124 8.39 15.25 -10.63
C HIS A 124 9.22 16.24 -11.46
N SER A 125 9.85 15.79 -12.54
CA SER A 125 10.62 16.67 -13.43
C SER A 125 9.73 17.68 -14.20
N LYS A 126 8.46 17.34 -14.41
CA LYS A 126 7.48 18.13 -15.18
C LYS A 126 6.45 18.85 -14.32
N LEU A 127 6.42 18.61 -13.01
CA LEU A 127 5.54 19.33 -12.09
C LEU A 127 5.80 20.84 -12.18
N PRO A 128 4.74 21.68 -12.18
CA PRO A 128 4.89 23.12 -12.19
C PRO A 128 5.72 23.56 -10.98
N ARG A 129 6.82 24.28 -11.19
CA ARG A 129 7.62 24.80 -10.08
C ARG A 129 6.79 25.80 -9.29
N ALA A 130 6.89 25.73 -7.96
CA ALA A 130 6.43 26.82 -7.12
C ALA A 130 7.12 28.12 -7.55
N GLY A 131 6.38 29.23 -7.57
CA GLY A 131 6.98 30.56 -7.72
C GLY A 131 8.01 30.85 -6.62
N SER A 132 8.70 31.98 -6.71
CA SER A 132 9.71 32.48 -5.76
C SER A 132 9.55 31.96 -4.31
N ASN A 133 10.57 31.32 -3.73
CA ASN A 133 10.78 30.88 -2.32
C ASN A 133 9.66 31.11 -1.28
N GLY A 134 8.41 30.84 -1.64
CA GLY A 134 7.26 31.02 -0.77
C GLY A 134 7.18 29.84 0.18
N LYS A 135 6.59 30.10 1.33
CA LYS A 135 6.25 29.09 2.32
C LYS A 135 4.72 29.02 2.42
N CYS A 136 4.19 27.82 2.48
CA CYS A 136 2.78 27.57 2.71
C CYS A 136 2.58 27.26 4.18
N ASP A 137 2.43 28.32 4.99
CA ASP A 137 2.22 28.19 6.43
C ASP A 137 0.78 27.76 6.75
N MET A 138 0.64 26.74 7.58
CA MET A 138 -0.63 26.24 8.10
C MET A 138 -0.48 25.87 9.58
N ILE A 139 -1.26 26.54 10.43
CA ILE A 139 -1.31 26.26 11.87
C ILE A 139 -2.60 25.51 12.15
N VAL A 140 -2.48 24.31 12.71
CA VAL A 140 -3.61 23.39 12.91
C VAL A 140 -3.65 22.89 14.36
N HIS A 141 -4.84 22.68 14.90
CA HIS A 141 -5.01 22.00 16.18
C HIS A 141 -5.23 20.51 15.95
N ARG A 142 -4.76 19.65 16.87
CA ARG A 142 -5.00 18.19 16.76
C ARG A 142 -6.47 17.83 16.90
N GLU A 143 -7.21 18.54 17.74
CA GLU A 143 -8.62 18.28 18.03
C GLU A 143 -9.56 18.68 16.88
N THR A 144 -9.18 19.69 16.10
CA THR A 144 -9.96 20.23 14.96
C THR A 144 -9.15 20.18 13.67
N LEU A 145 -8.36 19.11 13.52
CA LEU A 145 -7.39 18.94 12.44
C LEU A 145 -8.05 19.09 11.07
N PHE A 146 -9.21 18.47 10.90
CA PHE A 146 -9.92 18.44 9.63
C PHE A 146 -10.46 19.82 9.25
N GLU A 147 -11.16 20.49 10.18
CA GLU A 147 -11.77 21.80 9.97
C GLU A 147 -10.72 22.90 9.75
N ASP A 148 -9.63 22.88 10.51
CA ASP A 148 -8.54 23.85 10.34
C ASP A 148 -7.81 23.63 9.02
N SER A 149 -7.51 22.38 8.67
CA SER A 149 -6.88 22.04 7.38
C SER A 149 -7.79 22.43 6.20
N TYR A 150 -9.09 22.19 6.32
CA TYR A 150 -10.10 22.59 5.34
C TYR A 150 -10.08 24.09 5.10
N ARG A 151 -10.14 24.90 6.16
CA ARG A 151 -10.11 26.36 6.06
C ARG A 151 -8.84 26.85 5.37
N HIS A 152 -7.67 26.38 5.82
CA HIS A 152 -6.38 26.81 5.25
C HIS A 152 -6.21 26.42 3.79
N ILE A 153 -6.56 25.19 3.40
CA ILE A 153 -6.37 24.72 2.02
C ILE A 153 -7.36 25.38 1.05
N MET A 154 -8.57 25.65 1.52
CA MET A 154 -9.62 26.28 0.71
C MET A 154 -9.36 27.76 0.46
N GLU A 155 -8.74 28.47 1.40
CA GLU A 155 -8.34 29.87 1.24
C GLU A 155 -7.12 30.06 0.31
N LYS A 156 -6.22 29.07 0.27
CA LYS A 156 -4.98 29.16 -0.51
C LYS A 156 -5.18 28.89 -1.99
N SER A 157 -4.46 29.65 -2.81
CA SER A 157 -4.40 29.45 -4.25
C SER A 157 -3.60 28.18 -4.61
N PRO A 158 -3.85 27.57 -5.78
CA PRO A 158 -3.10 26.38 -6.21
C PRO A 158 -1.58 26.60 -6.32
N ALA A 159 -1.15 27.82 -6.59
CA ALA A 159 0.27 28.17 -6.60
C ALA A 159 0.87 28.17 -5.19
N GLU A 160 0.12 28.63 -4.18
CA GLU A 160 0.53 28.60 -2.78
C GLU A 160 0.67 27.17 -2.26
N LEU A 161 -0.25 26.28 -2.61
CA LEU A 161 -0.21 24.87 -2.21
C LEU A 161 0.99 24.09 -2.77
N ARG A 162 1.61 24.59 -3.86
CA ARG A 162 2.84 24.05 -4.46
C ARG A 162 4.11 24.50 -3.76
N HIS A 163 4.05 25.54 -2.93
CA HIS A 163 5.22 25.98 -2.15
C HIS A 163 5.58 24.97 -1.07
N LYS A 164 6.77 25.10 -0.49
CA LYS A 164 7.20 24.26 0.63
C LYS A 164 6.18 24.39 1.77
N LEU A 165 5.59 23.27 2.16
CA LEU A 165 4.64 23.21 3.26
C LEU A 165 5.36 23.47 4.58
N TRP A 166 4.77 24.30 5.42
CA TRP A 166 5.20 24.57 6.77
C TRP A 166 4.02 24.33 7.71
N ILE A 167 4.00 23.14 8.31
CA ILE A 167 2.92 22.72 9.19
C ILE A 167 3.34 22.92 10.64
N GLU A 168 2.49 23.58 11.42
CA GLU A 168 2.69 23.77 12.85
C GLU A 168 1.45 23.29 13.62
N PHE A 169 1.66 22.38 14.56
CA PHE A 169 0.62 22.01 15.52
C PHE A 169 0.59 23.05 16.64
N PHE A 170 -0.57 23.66 16.85
CA PHE A 170 -0.71 24.74 17.83
C PHE A 170 -0.28 24.28 19.23
N GLY A 171 0.66 25.00 19.85
CA GLY A 171 1.18 24.70 21.17
C GLY A 171 2.33 23.69 21.22
N GLU A 172 2.76 23.17 20.07
CA GLU A 172 3.89 22.22 19.97
C GLU A 172 5.11 22.87 19.31
N THR A 173 6.29 22.63 19.85
CA THR A 173 7.55 23.09 19.24
C THR A 173 8.07 22.02 18.29
N GLY A 174 7.65 22.10 17.03
CA GLY A 174 8.13 21.24 15.94
C GLY A 174 9.15 21.94 15.06
N LEU A 175 10.37 21.41 14.93
CA LEU A 175 11.29 21.79 13.86
C LEU A 175 10.95 20.94 12.63
N ASP A 176 10.25 21.50 11.64
CA ASP A 176 9.78 20.73 10.48
C ASP A 176 10.91 20.43 9.47
N TYR A 177 11.68 19.38 9.76
CA TYR A 177 12.54 18.71 8.78
C TYR A 177 11.75 17.73 7.88
N GLY A 178 10.42 17.87 7.79
CA GLY A 178 9.52 17.05 6.97
C GLY A 178 8.76 15.97 7.73
N GLY A 179 9.04 15.79 9.02
CA GLY A 179 8.36 14.84 9.91
C GLY A 179 6.95 15.30 10.27
N VAL A 180 6.79 16.57 10.64
CA VAL A 180 5.49 17.15 11.02
C VAL A 180 4.55 17.18 9.81
N THR A 181 5.06 17.57 8.64
CA THR A 181 4.28 17.49 7.39
C THR A 181 3.81 16.06 7.09
N ARG A 182 4.67 15.04 7.32
CA ARG A 182 4.30 13.63 7.08
C ARG A 182 3.23 13.16 8.06
N GLU A 183 3.37 13.50 9.34
CA GLU A 183 2.37 13.21 10.37
C GLU A 183 1.04 13.88 10.05
N TRP A 184 1.05 15.14 9.62
CA TRP A 184 -0.16 15.87 9.24
C TRP A 184 -0.92 15.18 8.10
N PHE A 185 -0.24 14.76 7.02
CA PHE A 185 -0.88 14.01 5.93
C PHE A 185 -1.48 12.69 6.42
N PHE A 186 -0.77 11.99 7.31
CA PHE A 186 -1.25 10.73 7.89
C PHE A 186 -2.48 10.93 8.77
N LEU A 187 -2.46 11.90 9.69
CA LEU A 187 -3.60 12.17 10.56
C LEU A 187 -4.80 12.71 9.76
N LEU A 188 -4.55 13.61 8.81
CA LEU A 188 -5.60 14.17 7.97
C LEU A 188 -6.24 13.09 7.08
N SER A 189 -5.47 12.13 6.57
CA SER A 189 -6.04 11.03 5.79
C SER A 189 -7.02 10.22 6.62
N HIS A 190 -6.71 9.92 7.90
CA HIS A 190 -7.64 9.23 8.79
C HIS A 190 -8.93 10.02 9.04
N GLU A 191 -8.83 11.32 9.27
CA GLU A 191 -10.01 12.17 9.50
C GLU A 191 -10.89 12.30 8.26
N ILE A 192 -10.30 12.37 7.06
CA ILE A 192 -11.05 12.43 5.79
C ILE A 192 -11.98 11.21 5.62
N PHE A 193 -11.54 10.03 6.05
CA PHE A 193 -12.30 8.79 5.91
C PHE A 193 -13.15 8.46 7.14
N ASN A 194 -13.29 9.41 8.06
CA ASN A 194 -14.12 9.25 9.23
C ASN A 194 -15.61 9.10 8.81
N PRO A 195 -16.29 7.99 9.18
CA PRO A 195 -17.68 7.75 8.81
C PRO A 195 -18.65 8.86 9.24
N TYR A 196 -18.31 9.64 10.26
CA TYR A 196 -19.15 10.75 10.73
C TYR A 196 -19.42 11.82 9.67
N TYR A 197 -18.49 12.06 8.75
CA TYR A 197 -18.69 13.03 7.67
C TYR A 197 -19.56 12.48 6.53
N GLY A 198 -19.80 11.17 6.49
CA GLY A 198 -20.65 10.50 5.50
C GLY A 198 -20.13 10.60 4.06
N LEU A 199 -18.84 10.88 3.85
CA LEU A 199 -18.24 11.08 2.52
C LEU A 199 -17.86 9.76 1.84
N PHE A 200 -17.36 8.80 2.60
CA PHE A 200 -16.92 7.50 2.10
C PHE A 200 -17.62 6.37 2.86
N GLU A 201 -17.71 5.22 2.20
CA GLU A 201 -18.19 3.97 2.75
C GLU A 201 -17.20 2.85 2.44
N TYR A 202 -17.19 1.80 3.25
CA TYR A 202 -16.40 0.61 2.99
C TYR A 202 -17.02 -0.22 1.86
N SER A 203 -16.18 -0.96 1.14
CA SER A 203 -16.61 -1.95 0.16
C SER A 203 -17.43 -3.07 0.82
N ALA A 204 -18.32 -3.72 0.06
CA ALA A 204 -19.13 -4.82 0.58
C ALA A 204 -18.29 -6.08 0.88
N THR A 205 -17.17 -6.24 0.17
CA THR A 205 -16.35 -7.46 0.24
C THR A 205 -15.24 -7.36 1.28
N ASP A 206 -14.78 -6.15 1.63
CA ASP A 206 -13.71 -5.94 2.61
C ASP A 206 -13.95 -4.71 3.50
N ASN A 207 -13.46 -4.76 4.74
CA ASN A 207 -13.54 -3.66 5.70
C ASN A 207 -12.35 -2.68 5.58
N TYR A 208 -11.67 -2.68 4.43
CA TYR A 208 -10.39 -1.98 4.28
C TYR A 208 -10.37 -1.04 3.07
N THR A 209 -11.08 -1.37 1.99
CA THR A 209 -11.15 -0.50 0.82
C THR A 209 -12.34 0.45 0.91
N LEU A 210 -12.10 1.68 0.47
CA LEU A 210 -13.02 2.80 0.52
C LEU A 210 -13.58 3.09 -0.86
N GLN A 211 -14.86 3.44 -0.90
CA GLN A 211 -15.55 4.00 -2.06
C GLN A 211 -16.30 5.27 -1.65
N ILE A 212 -16.54 6.16 -2.61
CA ILE A 212 -17.34 7.37 -2.37
C ILE A 212 -18.76 6.93 -2.01
N ASN A 213 -19.33 7.49 -0.93
CA ASN A 213 -20.72 7.27 -0.57
C ASN A 213 -21.63 7.95 -1.61
N PRO A 214 -22.43 7.20 -2.41
CA PRO A 214 -23.37 7.78 -3.37
C PRO A 214 -24.37 8.75 -2.73
N HIS A 215 -24.71 8.50 -1.47
CA HIS A 215 -25.70 9.25 -0.69
C HIS A 215 -25.06 10.32 0.20
N SER A 216 -23.80 10.69 -0.06
CA SER A 216 -23.10 11.74 0.71
C SER A 216 -23.89 13.04 0.82
N ALA A 217 -24.71 13.37 -0.20
CA ALA A 217 -25.55 14.57 -0.22
C ALA A 217 -26.67 14.55 0.84
N ALA A 218 -27.15 13.36 1.22
CA ALA A 218 -28.16 13.21 2.27
C ALA A 218 -27.56 13.37 3.67
N CYS A 219 -26.30 12.96 3.85
CA CYS A 219 -25.58 13.06 5.12
C CYS A 219 -25.00 14.45 5.35
N ASN A 220 -24.49 15.11 4.31
CA ASN A 220 -23.76 16.36 4.42
C ASN A 220 -24.12 17.32 3.26
N PRO A 221 -24.77 18.46 3.55
CA PRO A 221 -25.12 19.45 2.52
C PRO A 221 -23.91 20.01 1.75
N ASP A 222 -22.77 20.14 2.42
CA ASP A 222 -21.54 20.71 1.87
C ASP A 222 -20.58 19.65 1.32
N HIS A 223 -21.05 18.40 1.12
CA HIS A 223 -20.21 17.27 0.71
C HIS A 223 -19.35 17.56 -0.53
N LEU A 224 -19.89 18.30 -1.52
CA LEU A 224 -19.15 18.65 -2.75
C LEU A 224 -17.92 19.51 -2.45
N SER A 225 -18.02 20.43 -1.49
CA SER A 225 -16.90 21.28 -1.07
C SER A 225 -15.83 20.44 -0.36
N TYR A 226 -16.24 19.48 0.47
CA TYR A 226 -15.32 18.53 1.09
C TYR A 226 -14.62 17.65 0.04
N PHE A 227 -15.32 17.15 -0.97
CA PHE A 227 -14.70 16.38 -2.06
C PHE A 227 -13.69 17.20 -2.86
N TYR A 228 -13.97 18.49 -3.09
CA TYR A 228 -13.01 19.39 -3.72
C TYR A 228 -11.76 19.62 -2.85
N PHE A 229 -11.95 19.81 -1.54
CA PHE A 229 -10.85 19.86 -0.57
C PHE A 229 -10.01 18.57 -0.57
N ILE A 230 -10.65 17.40 -0.54
CA ILE A 230 -9.97 16.09 -0.60
C ILE A 230 -9.16 15.96 -1.89
N GLY A 231 -9.73 16.40 -3.02
CA GLY A 231 -9.00 16.48 -4.29
C GLY A 231 -7.73 17.32 -4.19
N LYS A 232 -7.79 18.49 -3.56
CA LYS A 232 -6.60 19.33 -3.30
C LYS A 232 -5.58 18.62 -2.42
N VAL A 233 -6.01 17.96 -1.34
CA VAL A 233 -5.13 17.19 -0.44
C VAL A 233 -4.43 16.06 -1.19
N MET A 234 -5.14 15.30 -2.03
CA MET A 234 -4.55 14.27 -2.89
C MET A 234 -3.52 14.86 -3.87
N GLY A 235 -3.83 16.02 -4.47
CA GLY A 235 -2.89 16.74 -5.34
C GLY A 235 -1.64 17.20 -4.61
N MET A 236 -1.80 17.72 -3.39
CA MET A 236 -0.67 18.11 -2.54
C MET A 236 0.18 16.90 -2.14
N ALA A 237 -0.43 15.77 -1.78
CA ALA A 237 0.27 14.55 -1.43
C ALA A 237 1.18 14.08 -2.59
N ILE A 238 0.62 14.00 -3.80
CA ILE A 238 1.37 13.62 -5.01
C ILE A 238 2.47 14.64 -5.34
N TYR A 239 2.16 15.94 -5.28
CA TYR A 239 3.13 16.99 -5.62
C TYR A 239 4.33 17.00 -4.66
N HIS A 240 4.09 16.85 -3.36
CA HIS A 240 5.13 16.89 -2.32
C HIS A 240 5.76 15.51 -2.01
N GLY A 241 5.32 14.45 -2.69
CA GLY A 241 5.80 13.09 -2.44
C GLY A 241 5.46 12.58 -1.03
N LYS A 242 4.27 12.92 -0.54
CA LYS A 242 3.73 12.46 0.75
C LYS A 242 2.67 11.40 0.50
N LEU A 243 2.57 10.46 1.43
CA LEU A 243 1.65 9.34 1.33
C LEU A 243 0.39 9.64 2.14
N LEU A 244 -0.75 9.14 1.64
CA LEU A 244 -2.02 9.12 2.34
C LEU A 244 -2.27 7.71 2.85
N ASP A 245 -2.75 7.57 4.09
CA ASP A 245 -3.22 6.29 4.59
C ASP A 245 -4.69 6.11 4.19
N ALA A 246 -4.88 5.66 2.95
CA ALA A 246 -6.18 5.53 2.29
C ALA A 246 -6.09 4.41 1.25
N PHE A 247 -6.96 3.40 1.30
CA PHE A 247 -7.00 2.35 0.28
C PHE A 247 -8.33 2.46 -0.46
N PHE A 248 -8.31 2.86 -1.73
CA PHE A 248 -9.52 2.98 -2.53
C PHE A 248 -9.75 1.76 -3.39
N ILE A 249 -11.00 1.51 -3.76
CA ILE A 249 -11.33 0.50 -4.76
C ILE A 249 -10.67 0.85 -6.11
N ARG A 250 -10.24 -0.17 -6.87
CA ARG A 250 -9.59 0.02 -8.18
C ARG A 250 -10.36 0.92 -9.17
N PRO A 251 -11.71 0.85 -9.26
CA PRO A 251 -12.51 1.81 -10.04
C PRO A 251 -12.23 3.28 -9.71
N PHE A 252 -11.93 3.62 -8.45
CA PHE A 252 -11.63 4.99 -8.03
C PHE A 252 -10.40 5.53 -8.77
N TYR A 253 -9.28 4.80 -8.76
CA TYR A 253 -8.07 5.20 -9.48
C TYR A 253 -8.30 5.21 -11.00
N LYS A 254 -9.09 4.27 -11.55
CA LYS A 254 -9.44 4.28 -12.98
C LYS A 254 -10.22 5.54 -13.37
N MET A 255 -11.17 5.98 -12.54
CA MET A 255 -11.88 7.24 -12.75
C MET A 255 -10.91 8.43 -12.75
N MET A 256 -9.96 8.48 -11.82
CA MET A 256 -8.96 9.55 -11.77
C MET A 256 -8.09 9.65 -13.03
N LEU A 257 -7.78 8.49 -13.62
CA LEU A 257 -6.97 8.40 -14.83
C LEU A 257 -7.79 8.54 -16.12
N GLY A 258 -9.13 8.58 -16.02
CA GLY A 258 -10.03 8.54 -17.19
C GLY A 258 -9.96 7.22 -17.96
N LYS A 259 -9.70 6.10 -17.28
CA LYS A 259 -9.65 4.76 -17.88
C LYS A 259 -11.02 4.07 -17.80
N LYS A 260 -11.34 3.25 -18.80
CA LYS A 260 -12.59 2.45 -18.81
C LYS A 260 -12.60 1.47 -17.64
N ILE A 261 -13.71 1.47 -16.90
CA ILE A 261 -14.00 0.50 -15.85
C ILE A 261 -14.65 -0.71 -16.53
N THR A 262 -14.25 -1.90 -16.10
CA THR A 262 -14.62 -3.18 -16.70
C THR A 262 -15.34 -4.07 -15.70
N LEU A 263 -16.03 -5.10 -16.17
CA LEU A 263 -16.71 -6.07 -15.31
C LEU A 263 -15.78 -6.69 -14.26
N PHE A 264 -14.52 -6.96 -14.60
CA PHE A 264 -13.53 -7.51 -13.67
C PHE A 264 -13.22 -6.60 -12.48
N ASP A 265 -13.44 -5.28 -12.61
CA ASP A 265 -13.26 -4.37 -11.48
C ASP A 265 -14.39 -4.48 -10.45
N MET A 266 -15.50 -5.16 -10.78
CA MET A 266 -16.59 -5.45 -9.85
C MET A 266 -16.19 -6.56 -8.86
N GLU A 267 -15.35 -7.52 -9.28
CA GLU A 267 -15.01 -8.71 -8.48
C GLU A 267 -14.43 -8.34 -7.10
N SER A 268 -13.56 -7.33 -7.06
CA SER A 268 -12.92 -6.85 -5.82
C SER A 268 -13.85 -5.97 -4.96
N VAL A 269 -14.98 -5.51 -5.49
CA VAL A 269 -15.89 -4.60 -4.78
C VAL A 269 -17.11 -5.36 -4.26
N ASP A 270 -17.76 -6.09 -5.15
CA ASP A 270 -18.97 -6.87 -4.86
C ASP A 270 -18.92 -8.18 -5.63
N ASN A 271 -18.35 -9.21 -4.99
CA ASN A 271 -18.20 -10.51 -5.60
C ASN A 271 -19.56 -11.15 -5.94
N ALA A 272 -20.59 -10.95 -5.12
CA ALA A 272 -21.91 -11.50 -5.35
C ALA A 272 -22.54 -10.89 -6.60
N TYR A 273 -22.48 -9.56 -6.75
CA TYR A 273 -22.99 -8.86 -7.91
C TYR A 273 -22.18 -9.17 -9.18
N TYR A 274 -20.85 -9.29 -9.05
CA TYR A 274 -19.98 -9.75 -10.13
C TYR A 274 -20.40 -11.14 -10.65
N ASN A 275 -20.64 -12.10 -9.76
CA ASN A 275 -21.06 -13.46 -10.15
C ASN A 275 -22.41 -13.43 -10.90
N SER A 276 -23.36 -12.59 -10.48
CA SER A 276 -24.63 -12.40 -11.19
C SER A 276 -24.46 -11.85 -12.60
N LEU A 277 -23.57 -10.86 -12.78
CA LEU A 277 -23.27 -10.29 -14.10
C LEU A 277 -22.50 -11.28 -14.99
N ILE A 278 -21.61 -12.09 -14.41
CA ILE A 278 -20.94 -13.19 -15.13
C ILE A 278 -21.96 -14.25 -15.56
N TYR A 279 -22.93 -14.58 -14.71
CA TYR A 279 -24.01 -15.49 -15.10
C TYR A 279 -24.80 -14.96 -16.29
N ILE A 280 -25.20 -13.68 -16.26
CA ILE A 280 -25.87 -13.01 -17.40
C ILE A 280 -25.00 -13.02 -18.65
N LYS A 281 -23.68 -12.85 -18.50
CA LYS A 281 -22.75 -12.89 -19.62
C LYS A 281 -22.68 -14.27 -20.28
N ASP A 282 -22.61 -15.32 -19.47
CA ASP A 282 -22.33 -16.68 -19.94
C ASP A 282 -23.60 -17.48 -20.30
N ASN A 283 -24.78 -16.99 -19.93
CA ASN A 283 -26.08 -17.63 -20.18
C ASN A 283 -27.03 -16.69 -20.92
N ASP A 284 -28.14 -17.22 -21.44
CA ASP A 284 -29.20 -16.43 -22.06
C ASP A 284 -30.05 -15.75 -20.96
N PRO A 285 -30.13 -14.40 -20.91
CA PRO A 285 -30.89 -13.70 -19.89
C PRO A 285 -32.38 -13.55 -20.19
N GLU A 286 -32.91 -14.07 -21.30
CA GLU A 286 -34.33 -13.91 -21.67
C GLU A 286 -35.30 -14.39 -20.57
N ASP A 287 -34.95 -15.49 -19.88
CA ASP A 287 -35.74 -16.05 -18.78
C ASP A 287 -35.69 -15.21 -17.49
N LEU A 288 -34.75 -14.26 -17.38
CA LEU A 288 -34.57 -13.41 -16.20
C LEU A 288 -35.49 -12.17 -16.22
N GLU A 289 -36.21 -11.94 -17.32
CA GLU A 289 -37.11 -10.80 -17.53
C GLU A 289 -36.49 -9.42 -17.20
N LEU A 290 -35.18 -9.29 -17.40
CA LEU A 290 -34.45 -8.06 -17.10
C LEU A 290 -34.78 -6.96 -18.12
N THR A 291 -34.70 -5.72 -17.65
CA THR A 291 -34.79 -4.50 -18.48
C THR A 291 -33.57 -3.63 -18.24
N PHE A 292 -33.34 -2.62 -19.08
CA PHE A 292 -32.27 -1.64 -18.88
C PHE A 292 -32.61 -0.62 -17.77
N ALA A 293 -33.10 -1.12 -16.64
CA ALA A 293 -33.37 -0.38 -15.42
C ALA A 293 -32.89 -1.19 -14.21
N VAL A 294 -32.50 -0.48 -13.16
CA VAL A 294 -32.02 -1.07 -11.90
C VAL A 294 -32.77 -0.47 -10.73
N ASP A 295 -33.14 -1.33 -9.79
CA ASP A 295 -33.76 -0.94 -8.54
C ASP A 295 -32.68 -0.78 -7.47
N ASP A 296 -32.59 0.42 -6.88
CA ASP A 296 -31.68 0.73 -5.78
C ASP A 296 -32.51 1.01 -4.52
N CYS A 297 -32.19 0.35 -3.40
CA CYS A 297 -32.92 0.54 -2.15
C CYS A 297 -32.21 1.58 -1.31
N VAL A 298 -32.73 2.81 -1.35
CA VAL A 298 -32.11 3.98 -0.73
C VAL A 298 -32.96 4.42 0.46
N PHE A 299 -32.39 4.37 1.67
CA PHE A 299 -33.09 4.69 2.93
C PHE A 299 -34.41 3.92 3.15
N GLY A 300 -34.51 2.71 2.61
CA GLY A 300 -35.70 1.84 2.73
C GLY A 300 -36.76 2.06 1.64
N GLU A 301 -36.51 2.95 0.69
CA GLU A 301 -37.37 3.15 -0.49
C GLU A 301 -36.70 2.58 -1.75
N THR A 302 -37.43 1.77 -2.51
CA THR A 302 -36.96 1.24 -3.79
C THR A 302 -37.10 2.31 -4.87
N GLN A 303 -35.97 2.76 -5.41
CA GLN A 303 -35.90 3.70 -6.51
C GLN A 303 -35.41 3.01 -7.79
N THR A 304 -36.26 2.99 -8.82
CA THR A 304 -35.91 2.46 -10.14
C THR A 304 -35.22 3.52 -10.99
N THR A 305 -33.95 3.29 -11.32
CA THR A 305 -33.13 4.14 -12.21
C THR A 305 -33.02 3.50 -13.59
N GLU A 306 -33.30 4.28 -14.65
CA GLU A 306 -33.10 3.83 -16.03
C GLU A 306 -31.63 3.96 -16.42
N LEU A 307 -31.04 2.89 -16.95
CA LEU A 307 -29.63 2.87 -17.39
C LEU A 307 -29.43 3.55 -18.74
N VAL A 308 -30.46 3.52 -19.59
CA VAL A 308 -30.52 4.13 -20.92
C VAL A 308 -31.87 4.84 -21.09
N PRO A 309 -32.02 5.76 -22.06
CA PRO A 309 -33.31 6.39 -22.33
C PRO A 309 -34.40 5.35 -22.63
N ASN A 310 -35.53 5.43 -21.91
CA ASN A 310 -36.63 4.46 -21.97
C ASN A 310 -36.22 3.03 -21.58
N GLY A 311 -35.21 2.89 -20.70
CA GLY A 311 -34.62 1.60 -20.35
C GLY A 311 -35.60 0.59 -19.73
N ARG A 312 -36.69 1.06 -19.13
CA ARG A 312 -37.77 0.19 -18.60
C ARG A 312 -38.51 -0.59 -19.68
N GLU A 313 -38.56 -0.08 -20.91
CA GLU A 313 -39.24 -0.73 -22.03
C GLU A 313 -38.27 -1.61 -22.84
N VAL A 314 -36.96 -1.41 -22.68
CA VAL A 314 -35.93 -2.18 -23.37
C VAL A 314 -35.61 -3.43 -22.57
N ARG A 315 -36.04 -4.58 -23.09
CA ARG A 315 -35.69 -5.90 -22.52
C ARG A 315 -34.24 -6.27 -22.80
N VAL A 316 -33.63 -6.94 -21.83
CA VAL A 316 -32.32 -7.57 -22.00
C VAL A 316 -32.50 -8.89 -22.74
N THR A 317 -31.72 -9.08 -23.80
CA THR A 317 -31.72 -10.25 -24.67
C THR A 317 -30.29 -10.72 -24.89
N GLU A 318 -30.11 -11.91 -25.44
CA GLU A 318 -28.78 -12.45 -25.76
C GLU A 318 -27.95 -11.50 -26.66
N ALA A 319 -28.61 -10.72 -27.52
CA ALA A 319 -27.94 -9.80 -28.44
C ALA A 319 -27.47 -8.48 -27.77
N ASN A 320 -28.11 -8.05 -26.68
CA ASN A 320 -27.81 -6.76 -26.03
C ASN A 320 -27.28 -6.88 -24.59
N LYS A 321 -27.09 -8.11 -24.09
CA LYS A 321 -26.60 -8.37 -22.72
C LYS A 321 -25.26 -7.73 -22.40
N GLU A 322 -24.35 -7.62 -23.38
CA GLU A 322 -23.06 -6.96 -23.19
C GLU A 322 -23.24 -5.46 -22.91
N GLU A 323 -24.14 -4.80 -23.65
CA GLU A 323 -24.47 -3.39 -23.44
C GLU A 323 -25.14 -3.18 -22.08
N TYR A 324 -26.02 -4.11 -21.67
CA TYR A 324 -26.62 -4.09 -20.34
C TYR A 324 -25.56 -4.16 -19.23
N ILE A 325 -24.62 -5.12 -19.33
CA ILE A 325 -23.54 -5.27 -18.34
C ILE A 325 -22.66 -4.01 -18.29
N GLU A 326 -22.28 -3.45 -19.45
CA GLU A 326 -21.51 -2.20 -19.48
C GLU A 326 -22.28 -1.03 -18.86
N ALA A 327 -23.58 -0.92 -19.14
CA ALA A 327 -24.43 0.12 -18.57
C ALA A 327 -24.58 -0.01 -17.05
N VAL A 328 -24.74 -1.23 -16.54
CA VAL A 328 -24.77 -1.52 -15.09
C VAL A 328 -23.44 -1.16 -14.42
N VAL A 329 -22.31 -1.57 -14.98
CA VAL A 329 -20.98 -1.25 -14.44
C VAL A 329 -20.73 0.25 -14.43
N ASN A 330 -21.07 0.94 -15.51
CA ASN A 330 -20.97 2.39 -15.61
C ASN A 330 -21.89 3.10 -14.61
N TRP A 331 -23.12 2.61 -14.41
CA TRP A 331 -24.02 3.16 -13.42
C TRP A 331 -23.48 2.97 -11.99
N ARG A 332 -23.07 1.73 -11.63
CA ARG A 332 -22.57 1.37 -10.30
C ARG A 332 -21.40 2.24 -9.87
N PHE A 333 -20.41 2.42 -10.75
CA PHE A 333 -19.15 3.07 -10.39
C PHE A 333 -19.04 4.54 -10.79
N VAL A 334 -19.68 4.96 -11.89
CA VAL A 334 -19.51 6.32 -12.42
C VAL A 334 -20.72 7.17 -12.10
N LYS A 335 -21.91 6.80 -12.58
CA LYS A 335 -23.08 7.71 -12.54
C LYS A 335 -23.52 8.10 -11.13
N ARG A 336 -23.42 7.18 -10.17
CA ARG A 336 -23.84 7.42 -8.78
C ARG A 336 -22.94 8.40 -8.02
N VAL A 337 -21.70 8.60 -8.46
CA VAL A 337 -20.69 9.42 -7.78
C VAL A 337 -20.08 10.49 -8.69
N GLU A 338 -20.67 10.73 -9.86
CA GLU A 338 -20.14 11.59 -10.92
C GLU A 338 -19.83 13.00 -10.38
N LYS A 339 -20.78 13.61 -9.67
CA LYS A 339 -20.63 14.96 -9.09
C LYS A 339 -19.53 15.04 -8.04
N GLN A 340 -19.42 14.02 -7.19
CA GLN A 340 -18.39 13.93 -6.14
C GLN A 340 -17.00 13.76 -6.76
N MET A 341 -16.88 12.85 -7.73
CA MET A 341 -15.63 12.58 -8.44
C MET A 341 -15.17 13.81 -9.22
N GLU A 342 -16.08 14.53 -9.89
CA GLU A 342 -15.75 15.79 -10.57
C GLU A 342 -15.09 16.81 -9.64
N GLN A 343 -15.57 16.94 -8.39
CA GLN A 343 -14.96 17.83 -7.41
C GLN A 343 -13.57 17.37 -6.98
N ILE A 344 -13.37 16.05 -6.74
CA ILE A 344 -12.06 15.47 -6.44
C ILE A 344 -11.08 15.78 -7.58
N LEU A 345 -11.46 15.49 -8.83
CA LEU A 345 -10.60 15.72 -9.99
C LEU A 345 -10.31 17.19 -10.21
N LYS A 346 -11.28 18.07 -9.98
CA LYS A 346 -11.08 19.51 -10.03
C LYS A 346 -10.02 19.96 -9.03
N GLY A 347 -10.14 19.56 -7.75
CA GLY A 347 -9.16 19.91 -6.71
C GLY A 347 -7.78 19.32 -6.96
N LEU A 348 -7.74 18.06 -7.42
CA LEU A 348 -6.51 17.35 -7.78
C LEU A 348 -5.75 18.06 -8.90
N HIS A 349 -6.47 18.40 -9.98
CA HIS A 349 -5.87 18.94 -11.19
C HIS A 349 -5.43 20.40 -11.09
N GLU A 350 -5.90 21.13 -10.07
CA GLU A 350 -5.37 22.45 -9.74
C GLU A 350 -3.93 22.40 -9.24
N VAL A 351 -3.56 21.34 -8.51
CA VAL A 351 -2.21 21.15 -7.97
C VAL A 351 -1.34 20.37 -8.96
N VAL A 352 -1.87 19.27 -9.53
CA VAL A 352 -1.14 18.35 -10.41
C VAL A 352 -1.84 18.20 -11.78
N PRO A 353 -1.20 18.61 -12.89
CA PRO A 353 -1.79 18.53 -14.22
C PRO A 353 -2.24 17.12 -14.62
N SER A 354 -3.46 17.01 -15.17
CA SER A 354 -4.09 15.72 -15.52
C SER A 354 -3.29 14.89 -16.52
N ASN A 355 -2.62 15.54 -17.47
CA ASN A 355 -1.79 14.90 -18.49
C ASN A 355 -0.58 14.15 -17.89
N LEU A 356 -0.10 14.57 -16.72
CA LEU A 356 1.03 13.92 -16.05
C LEU A 356 0.59 12.68 -15.27
N LEU A 357 -0.69 12.59 -14.87
CA LEU A 357 -1.22 11.42 -14.17
C LEU A 357 -1.64 10.31 -15.13
N ARG A 358 -2.08 10.63 -16.35
CA ARG A 358 -2.55 9.64 -17.34
C ARG A 358 -1.50 8.61 -17.79
N ILE A 359 -0.21 8.84 -17.52
CA ILE A 359 0.86 7.90 -17.83
C ILE A 359 0.86 6.66 -16.92
N PHE A 360 0.25 6.77 -15.73
CA PHE A 360 0.17 5.71 -14.74
C PHE A 360 -1.01 4.78 -15.02
N ASP A 361 -0.94 3.54 -14.54
CA ASP A 361 -2.09 2.68 -14.36
C ASP A 361 -2.72 2.75 -12.97
N ALA A 362 -3.82 2.04 -12.77
CA ALA A 362 -4.58 2.11 -11.51
C ALA A 362 -3.75 1.62 -10.31
N ASN A 363 -2.91 0.60 -10.50
CA ASN A 363 -2.08 0.03 -9.45
C ASN A 363 -0.88 0.95 -9.17
N GLU A 364 -0.30 1.54 -10.23
CA GLU A 364 0.75 2.56 -10.09
C GLU A 364 0.22 3.85 -9.42
N MET A 365 -1.03 4.23 -9.69
CA MET A 365 -1.66 5.41 -9.07
C MET A 365 -1.93 5.18 -7.58
N GLU A 366 -2.40 3.98 -7.22
CA GLU A 366 -2.48 3.54 -5.82
C GLU A 366 -1.10 3.63 -5.16
N LEU A 367 -0.08 3.10 -5.81
CA LEU A 367 1.29 3.12 -5.30
C LEU A 367 1.84 4.53 -5.10
N LEU A 368 1.51 5.45 -6.01
CA LEU A 368 1.92 6.84 -5.95
C LEU A 368 1.30 7.58 -4.77
N MET A 369 0.05 7.25 -4.43
CA MET A 369 -0.69 7.91 -3.35
C MET A 369 -0.45 7.27 -1.97
N CYS A 370 -0.43 5.95 -1.90
CA CYS A 370 -0.48 5.18 -0.66
C CYS A 370 0.88 4.59 -0.29
N GLY A 371 1.75 4.38 -1.29
CA GLY A 371 3.08 3.80 -1.12
C GLY A 371 3.05 2.28 -0.99
N LEU A 372 4.25 1.69 -0.90
CA LEU A 372 4.42 0.26 -0.62
C LEU A 372 4.40 0.02 0.87
N GLN A 373 3.54 -0.89 1.32
CA GLN A 373 3.74 -1.53 2.62
C GLN A 373 4.89 -2.52 2.54
N LYS A 374 5.61 -2.69 3.67
CA LYS A 374 6.64 -3.72 3.77
C LYS A 374 5.96 -5.08 3.84
N ILE A 375 6.07 -5.87 2.77
CA ILE A 375 5.55 -7.23 2.73
C ILE A 375 6.51 -8.17 3.45
N ASP A 376 6.06 -8.84 4.51
CA ASP A 376 6.82 -9.92 5.14
C ASP A 376 6.59 -11.24 4.39
N VAL A 377 7.59 -11.63 3.60
CA VAL A 377 7.55 -12.86 2.79
C VAL A 377 7.44 -14.12 3.67
N LYS A 378 7.97 -14.09 4.89
CA LYS A 378 7.87 -15.24 5.82
C LYS A 378 6.43 -15.38 6.30
N ASP A 379 5.82 -14.27 6.67
CA ASP A 379 4.42 -14.24 7.09
C ASP A 379 3.49 -14.69 5.96
N TRP A 380 3.70 -14.16 4.75
CA TRP A 380 2.93 -14.55 3.56
C TRP A 380 3.06 -16.06 3.28
N LYS A 381 4.28 -16.60 3.32
CA LYS A 381 4.51 -18.04 3.11
C LYS A 381 3.85 -18.90 4.20
N ALA A 382 3.88 -18.46 5.46
CA ALA A 382 3.29 -19.19 6.58
C ALA A 382 1.75 -19.26 6.49
N HIS A 383 1.11 -18.22 5.98
CA HIS A 383 -0.35 -18.12 5.88
C HIS A 383 -0.93 -18.47 4.49
N THR A 384 -0.10 -18.97 3.56
CA THR A 384 -0.57 -19.40 2.24
C THR A 384 -1.20 -20.79 2.29
N VAL A 385 -2.47 -20.89 1.88
CA VAL A 385 -3.22 -22.16 1.79
C VAL A 385 -3.28 -22.62 0.33
N TYR A 386 -3.00 -23.90 0.10
CA TYR A 386 -3.00 -24.51 -1.23
C TYR A 386 -4.28 -25.32 -1.47
N LYS A 387 -4.80 -25.29 -2.69
CA LYS A 387 -5.97 -26.08 -3.14
C LYS A 387 -5.61 -26.88 -4.40
N GLY A 388 -6.42 -27.89 -4.75
CA GLY A 388 -6.25 -28.63 -6.01
C GLY A 388 -5.05 -29.58 -6.06
N GLY A 389 -4.61 -30.11 -4.91
CA GLY A 389 -3.48 -31.05 -4.82
C GLY A 389 -2.09 -30.40 -4.83
N TYR A 390 -2.03 -29.07 -4.85
CA TYR A 390 -0.79 -28.32 -4.66
C TYR A 390 -0.40 -28.27 -3.18
N GLY A 391 0.89 -28.19 -2.90
CA GLY A 391 1.47 -27.96 -1.59
C GLY A 391 2.76 -27.15 -1.68
N PRO A 392 3.43 -26.87 -0.54
CA PRO A 392 4.61 -26.01 -0.48
C PRO A 392 5.81 -26.49 -1.32
N SER A 393 5.84 -27.78 -1.65
CA SER A 393 6.87 -28.44 -2.44
C SER A 393 6.46 -28.75 -3.88
N SER A 394 5.23 -28.39 -4.28
CA SER A 394 4.74 -28.64 -5.63
C SER A 394 5.43 -27.73 -6.64
N GLN A 395 6.01 -28.32 -7.68
CA GLN A 395 6.62 -27.56 -8.77
C GLN A 395 5.54 -27.16 -9.78
N VAL A 396 5.23 -25.87 -9.87
CA VAL A 396 4.31 -25.32 -10.86
C VAL A 396 5.13 -24.95 -12.10
N ARG A 397 4.75 -25.45 -13.28
CA ARG A 397 5.36 -24.99 -14.53
C ARG A 397 4.77 -23.62 -14.84
N VAL A 398 5.66 -22.62 -14.86
CA VAL A 398 5.36 -21.21 -15.23
C VAL A 398 5.33 -21.09 -16.74
#